data_AF-A0A2E9JG99-F1
#
_entry.id   AF-A0A2E9JG99-F1
#
_cell.length_a   1.000
_cell.length_b   1.000
_cell.length_c   1.000
_cell.angle_alpha   90.00
_cell.angle_beta   90.00
_cell.angle_gamma   90.00
#
_symmetry.space_group_name_H-M   'P 1'
#
loop_
_entity.id
_entity.type
_entity.pdbx_description
1 polymer ?
#
loop_
_entity_poly.entity_id
_entity_poly.type
_entity_poly.pdbx_seq_one_letter_code
_entity_poly.pdbx_strand_id
1 'polypeptide(L)'
;MRNDEFIGGEFVWFTGVVEDREDPLEMNRVRVRCFGYHTEDKGIVPTDALPWATVMMPVTEAGTSGIGAGPHGLMNGSWVVGFFRDGPSAQDPLIIGSIASMSSKAGANRNGFEDEDYPKIEYVGISDVNKSGRSEYYKKADVYIQKSGPRISTKVASPAKITTVAPDKTETEYYGEKTWDELPVGNDHVPAYPYNKVSESESGHVHEVDDSPGAERLHRFHRSGTFEEIYNDGTRNIKIIGDDYEIVLKNKNMYIRGDLNLTVTGDLRHMVYGNYHLEVEKDYTQNIKGSIQSKVGGNYETEISRNRATNIGINDNLTVLNNQITATTIDKIQTVGNDYIIQTENNLSATAYNNLTLYAEKDLQQMNQGLLTVTSKGNIVLGTEGDYTETVDGAHDITVVGQQTFTAANLDIANNVDITGTSTATVDHVSGTISGKGHTHIGSPTAATGAVSNTGTPNE
;
A
#
# COMPACT_ATOMS: atom_id res chain seq x y z
N MET A 1 -13.00 50.40 57.45
CA MET A 1 -13.00 51.40 56.37
C MET A 1 -12.15 52.55 56.84
N ARG A 2 -11.03 52.75 56.16
CA ARG A 2 -10.21 53.95 56.32
C ARG A 2 -10.93 55.14 55.68
N ASN A 3 -10.55 56.35 56.07
CA ASN A 3 -11.26 57.57 55.66
C ASN A 3 -11.03 57.94 54.18
N ASP A 4 -10.12 57.25 53.49
CA ASP A 4 -9.71 57.45 52.09
C ASP A 4 -10.19 56.32 51.14
N GLU A 5 -11.07 55.42 51.59
CA GLU A 5 -11.62 54.34 50.77
C GLU A 5 -12.83 54.80 49.90
N PHE A 6 -12.79 54.46 48.61
CA PHE A 6 -13.86 54.66 47.61
C PHE A 6 -14.24 56.12 47.29
N ILE A 7 -15.21 56.72 47.98
CA ILE A 7 -15.83 57.99 47.57
C ILE A 7 -15.04 59.16 48.15
N GLY A 8 -14.44 59.97 47.27
CA GLY A 8 -13.64 61.14 47.66
C GLY A 8 -12.18 60.83 48.00
N GLY A 9 -11.73 59.58 47.83
CA GLY A 9 -10.33 59.19 47.94
C GLY A 9 -9.47 59.69 46.78
N GLU A 10 -8.18 59.92 47.04
CA GLU A 10 -7.22 60.35 46.01
C GLU A 10 -6.75 59.17 45.15
N PHE A 11 -6.62 59.37 43.84
CA PHE A 11 -6.06 58.36 42.94
C PHE A 11 -4.54 58.30 43.08
N VAL A 12 -4.03 57.25 43.70
CA VAL A 12 -2.61 57.03 43.95
C VAL A 12 -2.11 55.86 43.10
N TRP A 13 -1.33 56.17 42.06
CA TRP A 13 -0.78 55.17 41.13
C TRP A 13 0.65 54.76 41.50
N PHE A 14 1.08 53.61 41.00
CA PHE A 14 2.43 53.11 41.15
C PHE A 14 2.90 52.33 39.92
N THR A 15 4.21 52.23 39.75
CA THR A 15 4.86 51.13 39.04
C THR A 15 5.50 50.20 40.06
N GLY A 16 5.63 48.93 39.71
CA GLY A 16 6.26 47.94 40.59
C GLY A 16 6.65 46.68 39.85
N VAL A 17 7.25 45.77 40.59
CA VAL A 17 7.69 44.46 40.08
C VAL A 17 6.98 43.37 40.87
N VAL A 18 6.42 42.39 40.16
CA VAL A 18 5.81 41.20 40.76
C VAL A 18 6.90 40.33 41.39
N GLU A 19 6.76 39.96 42.66
CA GLU A 19 7.72 39.09 43.36
C GLU A 19 7.15 37.73 43.76
N ASP A 20 5.82 37.59 43.74
CA ASP A 20 5.14 36.34 44.06
C ASP A 20 3.78 36.31 43.35
N ARG A 21 3.46 35.16 42.77
CA ARG A 21 2.23 34.89 42.02
C ARG A 21 1.48 33.67 42.54
N GLU A 22 2.00 33.00 43.57
CA GLU A 22 1.42 31.77 44.12
C GLU A 22 0.28 32.13 45.09
N ASP A 23 -0.83 32.63 44.53
CA ASP A 23 -2.01 33.06 45.29
C ASP A 23 -2.73 31.85 45.93
N PRO A 24 -2.72 31.70 47.27
CA PRO A 24 -3.36 30.58 47.94
C PRO A 24 -4.90 30.56 47.81
N LEU A 25 -5.51 31.65 47.34
CA LEU A 25 -6.95 31.73 47.08
C LEU A 25 -7.30 31.58 45.59
N GLU A 26 -6.31 31.48 44.70
CA GLU A 26 -6.52 31.33 43.25
C GLU A 26 -7.40 32.45 42.65
N MET A 27 -7.28 33.69 43.16
CA MET A 27 -8.12 34.84 42.81
C MET A 27 -7.44 35.82 41.84
N ASN A 28 -6.45 35.38 41.07
CA ASN A 28 -5.64 36.23 40.20
C ASN A 28 -4.97 37.39 40.95
N ARG A 29 -4.39 37.10 42.12
CA ARG A 29 -3.64 38.09 42.90
C ARG A 29 -2.14 37.85 42.77
N VAL A 30 -1.37 38.93 42.86
CA VAL A 30 0.09 38.91 42.88
C VAL A 30 0.60 39.78 44.02
N ARG A 31 1.79 39.50 44.54
CA ARG A 31 2.49 40.42 45.42
C ARG A 31 3.42 41.30 44.61
N VAL A 32 3.29 42.61 44.78
CA VAL A 32 4.03 43.60 44.00
C VAL A 32 4.84 44.49 44.92
N ARG A 33 6.14 44.61 44.63
CA ARG A 33 6.99 45.61 45.25
C ARG A 33 6.87 46.92 44.46
N CYS A 34 6.24 47.94 45.06
CA CYS A 34 5.92 49.20 44.41
C CYS A 34 7.05 50.22 44.61
N PHE A 35 7.52 50.83 43.52
CA PHE A 35 8.58 51.84 43.56
C PHE A 35 8.13 53.06 44.38
N GLY A 36 9.01 53.53 45.27
CA GLY A 36 8.75 54.65 46.17
C GLY A 36 7.95 54.30 47.44
N TYR A 37 7.25 53.16 47.47
CA TYR A 37 6.48 52.70 48.65
C TYR A 37 7.21 51.61 49.43
N HIS A 38 7.90 50.70 48.72
CA HIS A 38 8.61 49.58 49.32
C HIS A 38 10.12 49.72 49.10
N THR A 39 10.91 49.36 50.10
CA THR A 39 12.39 49.32 50.00
C THR A 39 12.85 48.11 49.19
N GLU A 40 14.03 48.20 48.56
CA GLU A 40 14.69 47.06 47.91
C GLU A 40 15.23 46.04 48.92
N ASP A 41 15.39 46.42 50.19
CA ASP A 41 15.91 45.51 51.22
C ASP A 41 14.82 44.52 51.69
N LYS A 42 14.94 43.26 51.26
CA LYS A 42 14.03 42.16 51.64
C LYS A 42 14.12 41.82 53.13
N GLY A 43 15.18 42.23 53.85
CA GLY A 43 15.28 42.08 55.30
C GLY A 43 14.35 43.02 56.07
N ILE A 44 13.97 44.16 55.47
CA ILE A 44 13.03 45.12 56.06
C ILE A 44 11.59 44.79 55.66
N VAL A 45 11.36 44.56 54.36
CA VAL A 45 10.05 44.13 53.84
C VAL A 45 10.23 42.84 53.04
N PRO A 46 10.09 41.68 53.71
CA PRO A 46 10.08 40.38 53.05
C PRO A 46 9.02 40.29 51.95
N THR A 47 9.25 39.46 50.93
CA THR A 47 8.31 39.28 49.82
C THR A 47 6.94 38.81 50.31
N ASP A 48 6.88 37.91 51.29
CA ASP A 48 5.63 37.40 51.86
C ASP A 48 4.86 38.41 52.72
N ALA A 49 5.52 39.50 53.15
CA ALA A 49 4.91 40.61 53.86
C ALA A 49 4.23 41.63 52.92
N LEU A 50 4.46 41.54 51.61
CA LEU A 50 3.81 42.42 50.63
C LEU A 50 2.30 42.14 50.55
N PRO A 51 1.45 43.18 50.43
CA PRO A 51 0.01 42.99 50.25
C PRO A 51 -0.29 42.32 48.90
N TRP A 52 -1.34 41.49 48.88
CA TRP A 52 -1.86 40.91 47.65
C TRP A 52 -2.56 41.98 46.80
N ALA A 53 -2.09 42.17 45.57
CA ALA A 53 -2.70 43.04 44.58
C ALA A 53 -3.66 42.26 43.70
N THR A 54 -4.88 42.80 43.50
CA THR A 54 -5.85 42.19 42.58
C THR A 54 -5.53 42.57 41.14
N VAL A 55 -5.49 41.61 40.22
CA VAL A 55 -5.33 41.91 38.78
C VAL A 55 -6.67 42.29 38.16
N MET A 56 -6.71 43.45 37.50
CA MET A 56 -7.87 43.90 36.73
C MET A 56 -7.92 43.16 35.40
N MET A 57 -8.91 42.29 35.25
CA MET A 57 -9.16 41.58 34.00
C MET A 57 -9.75 42.53 32.95
N PRO A 58 -9.40 42.37 31.65
CA PRO A 58 -10.03 43.18 30.60
C PRO A 58 -11.52 42.82 30.46
N VAL A 59 -12.31 43.75 29.91
CA VAL A 59 -13.78 43.57 29.77
C VAL A 59 -14.20 42.41 28.87
N THR A 60 -13.25 41.82 28.12
CA THR A 60 -13.43 40.57 27.36
C THR A 60 -13.51 39.34 28.26
N GLU A 61 -13.10 39.46 29.53
CA GLU A 61 -13.09 38.39 30.52
C GLU A 61 -14.11 38.68 31.61
N ALA A 62 -15.08 37.77 31.79
CA ALA A 62 -16.23 38.03 32.67
C ALA A 62 -15.86 37.95 34.16
N GLY A 63 -14.77 37.25 34.52
CA GLY A 63 -14.31 37.12 35.90
C GLY A 63 -15.32 36.44 36.84
N THR A 64 -16.27 35.67 36.29
CA THR A 64 -17.34 35.01 37.04
C THR A 64 -17.59 33.60 36.50
N SER A 65 -17.87 32.65 37.40
CA SER A 65 -18.32 31.28 37.07
C SER A 65 -17.42 30.52 36.07
N GLY A 66 -16.12 30.76 36.08
CA GLY A 66 -15.16 30.13 35.16
C GLY A 66 -15.23 30.64 33.71
N ILE A 67 -15.93 31.76 33.47
CA ILE A 67 -16.05 32.36 32.15
C ILE A 67 -14.94 33.42 31.99
N GLY A 68 -13.90 33.08 31.24
CA GLY A 68 -12.80 33.96 30.85
C GLY A 68 -11.46 33.23 30.68
N ALA A 69 -10.40 33.97 30.37
CA ALA A 69 -9.05 33.51 30.01
C ALA A 69 -8.09 33.43 31.21
N GLY A 70 -8.61 33.48 32.45
CA GLY A 70 -7.79 33.33 33.65
C GLY A 70 -7.11 31.94 33.72
N PRO A 71 -5.99 31.81 34.46
CA PRO A 71 -5.37 32.82 35.30
C PRO A 71 -4.57 33.89 34.52
N HIS A 72 -4.20 34.99 35.17
CA HIS A 72 -3.39 36.04 34.55
C HIS A 72 -2.03 35.53 34.04
N GLY A 73 -1.42 36.25 33.08
CA GLY A 73 -0.10 35.91 32.54
C GLY A 73 1.11 36.56 33.23
N LEU A 74 0.93 37.26 34.36
CA LEU A 74 2.04 37.90 35.07
C LEU A 74 3.01 36.87 35.67
N MET A 75 4.30 37.06 35.42
CA MET A 75 5.41 36.29 35.99
C MET A 75 6.10 37.07 37.11
N ASN A 76 6.85 36.38 37.98
CA ASN A 76 7.81 37.07 38.83
C ASN A 76 8.79 37.87 37.95
N GLY A 77 9.17 39.06 38.41
CA GLY A 77 9.95 40.01 37.62
C GLY A 77 9.12 40.86 36.64
N SER A 78 7.82 40.57 36.45
CA SER A 78 6.97 41.38 35.57
C SER A 78 6.82 42.80 36.09
N TRP A 79 7.08 43.77 35.21
CA TRP A 79 6.81 45.17 35.47
C TRP A 79 5.33 45.46 35.29
N VAL A 80 4.74 46.08 36.30
CA VAL A 80 3.30 46.39 36.34
C VAL A 80 3.05 47.85 36.67
N VAL A 81 1.91 48.33 36.22
CA VAL A 81 1.32 49.60 36.64
C VAL A 81 -0.01 49.32 37.33
N GLY A 82 -0.26 50.06 38.40
CA GLY A 82 -1.44 49.89 39.23
C GLY A 82 -1.79 51.14 40.02
N PHE A 83 -2.80 51.02 40.86
CA PHE A 83 -3.18 52.04 41.82
C PHE A 83 -3.67 51.41 43.14
N PHE A 84 -3.67 52.20 44.20
CA PHE A 84 -4.22 51.79 45.49
C PHE A 84 -5.70 52.20 45.58
N ARG A 85 -6.59 51.24 45.84
CA ARG A 85 -8.04 51.50 45.98
C ARG A 85 -8.38 52.31 47.23
N ASP A 86 -7.46 52.32 48.19
CA ASP A 86 -7.53 53.05 49.45
C ASP A 86 -6.65 54.32 49.47
N GLY A 87 -6.28 54.86 48.30
CA GLY A 87 -5.61 56.15 48.19
C GLY A 87 -4.26 56.22 48.92
N PRO A 88 -3.95 57.32 49.64
CA PRO A 88 -2.65 57.52 50.30
C PRO A 88 -2.30 56.48 51.38
N SER A 89 -3.29 55.75 51.92
CA SER A 89 -3.02 54.63 52.84
C SER A 89 -2.22 53.50 52.20
N ALA A 90 -2.34 53.31 50.88
CA ALA A 90 -1.52 52.42 50.07
C ALA A 90 -1.42 50.97 50.58
N GLN A 91 -2.52 50.35 51.01
CA GLN A 91 -2.52 48.92 51.42
C GLN A 91 -3.42 48.03 50.55
N ASP A 92 -4.23 48.58 49.65
CA ASP A 92 -5.12 47.80 48.79
C ASP A 92 -4.79 47.98 47.29
N PRO A 93 -3.70 47.36 46.81
CA PRO A 93 -3.23 47.53 45.44
C PRO A 93 -4.10 46.79 44.41
N LEU A 94 -4.26 47.40 43.24
CA LEU A 94 -4.89 46.82 42.05
C LEU A 94 -4.00 47.04 40.83
N ILE A 95 -3.76 45.97 40.07
CA ILE A 95 -2.92 45.98 38.87
C ILE A 95 -3.79 46.19 37.64
N ILE A 96 -3.49 47.24 36.88
CA ILE A 96 -4.25 47.57 35.65
C ILE A 96 -3.58 47.04 34.38
N GLY A 97 -2.29 46.71 34.42
CA GLY A 97 -1.58 46.12 33.29
C GLY A 97 -0.08 45.94 33.53
N SER A 98 0.56 45.26 32.58
CA SER A 98 2.01 45.05 32.53
C SER A 98 2.69 45.98 31.52
N ILE A 99 3.98 46.23 31.73
CA ILE A 99 4.80 47.06 30.85
C ILE A 99 6.00 46.22 30.37
N ALA A 100 6.25 46.21 29.06
CA ALA A 100 7.46 45.59 28.53
C ALA A 100 8.69 46.41 28.93
N SER A 101 9.73 45.74 29.41
CA SER A 101 10.97 46.39 29.83
C SER A 101 12.13 46.05 28.88
N MET A 102 13.28 46.65 29.16
CA MET A 102 14.57 46.25 28.61
C MET A 102 15.54 46.21 29.78
N SER A 103 15.73 45.02 30.32
CA SER A 103 16.57 44.85 31.49
C SER A 103 18.05 44.87 31.12
N SER A 104 18.85 45.64 31.87
CA SER A 104 20.29 45.80 31.63
C SER A 104 21.16 44.69 32.26
N LYS A 105 20.58 43.91 33.17
CA LYS A 105 21.22 42.78 33.86
C LYS A 105 20.21 41.66 34.06
N ALA A 106 20.71 40.43 34.19
CA ALA A 106 19.90 39.32 34.69
C ALA A 106 19.57 39.55 36.17
N GLY A 107 18.42 39.05 36.61
CA GLY A 107 18.04 39.08 38.01
C GLY A 107 18.93 38.16 38.86
N ALA A 108 19.16 38.54 40.12
CA ALA A 108 19.95 37.74 41.06
C ALA A 108 19.14 37.33 42.30
N ASN A 109 17.87 37.75 42.38
CA ASN A 109 16.95 37.58 43.52
C ASN A 109 17.51 38.00 44.90
N ARG A 110 18.58 38.82 44.92
CA ARG A 110 19.24 39.26 46.17
C ARG A 110 18.53 40.45 46.79
N ASN A 111 18.04 41.35 45.95
CA ASN A 111 17.31 42.54 46.34
C ASN A 111 15.85 42.42 45.89
N GLY A 112 14.99 43.24 46.45
CA GLY A 112 13.64 43.47 45.94
C GLY A 112 13.68 44.04 44.52
N PHE A 113 12.54 43.97 43.82
CA PHE A 113 12.39 44.37 42.41
C PHE A 113 13.16 43.50 41.40
N GLU A 114 13.67 42.35 41.83
CA GLU A 114 14.39 41.39 41.00
C GLU A 114 13.82 39.99 41.22
N ASP A 115 13.87 39.16 40.17
CA ASP A 115 13.57 37.73 40.22
C ASP A 115 14.83 36.91 39.91
N GLU A 116 14.81 35.59 40.14
CA GLU A 116 15.94 34.71 39.79
C GLU A 116 15.92 34.28 38.33
N ASP A 117 14.72 34.01 37.79
CA ASP A 117 14.53 33.42 36.47
C ASP A 117 14.24 34.48 35.40
N TYR A 118 13.68 35.64 35.81
CA TYR A 118 13.28 36.72 34.92
C TYR A 118 14.04 38.05 35.19
N PRO A 119 14.43 38.78 34.14
CA PRO A 119 14.30 38.43 32.71
C PRO A 119 15.19 37.23 32.35
N LYS A 120 14.75 36.44 31.37
CA LYS A 120 15.58 35.35 30.87
C LYS A 120 16.89 35.90 30.31
N ILE A 121 18.00 35.17 30.47
CA ILE A 121 19.35 35.64 30.10
C ILE A 121 19.42 36.08 28.64
N GLU A 122 18.71 35.40 27.74
CA GLU A 122 18.66 35.69 26.32
C GLU A 122 17.82 36.93 25.94
N TYR A 123 17.21 37.59 26.93
CA TYR A 123 16.51 38.87 26.81
C TYR A 123 17.28 40.05 27.46
N VAL A 124 18.39 39.79 28.14
CA VAL A 124 19.21 40.86 28.72
C VAL A 124 19.76 41.77 27.64
N GLY A 125 19.60 43.09 27.82
CA GLY A 125 20.04 44.12 26.88
C GLY A 125 19.15 44.28 25.65
N ILE A 126 18.02 43.57 25.56
CA ILE A 126 17.03 43.70 24.49
C ILE A 126 15.62 43.86 25.07
N SER A 127 14.65 44.25 24.23
CA SER A 127 13.26 44.38 24.67
C SER A 127 12.66 43.02 25.04
N ASP A 128 11.87 43.01 26.12
CA ASP A 128 11.08 41.84 26.58
C ASP A 128 9.96 41.43 25.61
N VAL A 129 9.66 42.26 24.61
CA VAL A 129 8.73 41.88 23.53
C VAL A 129 9.25 40.63 22.82
N ASN A 130 8.36 39.65 22.63
CA ASN A 130 8.67 38.35 22.07
C ASN A 130 9.52 38.43 20.79
N LYS A 131 10.57 37.61 20.71
CA LYS A 131 11.52 37.58 19.58
C LYS A 131 10.82 37.27 18.26
N SER A 132 9.77 36.44 18.26
CA SER A 132 9.02 36.11 17.05
C SER A 132 8.26 37.30 16.45
N GLY A 133 7.93 38.30 17.29
CA GLY A 133 7.31 39.55 16.84
C GLY A 133 8.30 40.56 16.25
N ARG A 134 9.61 40.27 16.29
CA ARG A 134 10.69 41.22 16.01
C ARG A 134 11.61 40.68 14.93
N SER A 135 11.64 41.33 13.78
CA SER A 135 12.33 40.85 12.57
C SER A 135 13.79 40.45 12.78
N GLU A 136 14.57 41.26 13.51
CA GLU A 136 15.99 40.98 13.79
C GLU A 136 16.20 39.75 14.70
N TYR A 137 15.20 39.42 15.52
CA TYR A 137 15.29 38.38 16.55
C TYR A 137 14.48 37.12 16.21
N TYR A 138 13.65 37.15 15.17
CA TYR A 138 12.78 36.03 14.77
C TYR A 138 13.54 34.71 14.64
N LYS A 139 14.69 34.71 13.94
CA LYS A 139 15.52 33.51 13.77
C LYS A 139 16.24 33.05 15.05
N LYS A 140 16.21 33.88 16.10
CA LYS A 140 16.75 33.59 17.44
C LYS A 140 15.64 33.22 18.43
N ALA A 141 14.39 33.16 18.00
CA ALA A 141 13.28 32.71 18.82
C ALA A 141 13.34 31.19 18.98
N ASP A 142 13.00 30.69 20.17
CA ASP A 142 13.08 29.26 20.50
C ASP A 142 12.22 28.43 19.54
N VAL A 143 11.03 28.93 19.20
CA VAL A 143 10.13 28.29 18.24
C VAL A 143 10.74 28.15 16.84
N TYR A 144 11.50 29.14 16.38
CA TYR A 144 12.19 29.06 15.09
C TYR A 144 13.29 27.99 15.13
N ILE A 145 14.09 28.00 16.20
CA ILE A 145 15.19 27.05 16.39
C ILE A 145 14.66 25.61 16.43
N GLN A 146 13.61 25.37 17.19
CA GLN A 146 13.00 24.03 17.29
C GLN A 146 12.45 23.52 15.95
N LYS A 147 11.89 24.41 15.13
CA LYS A 147 11.38 24.06 13.79
C LYS A 147 12.49 23.90 12.74
N SER A 148 13.66 24.51 12.96
CA SER A 148 14.80 24.47 12.03
C SER A 148 15.55 23.12 12.00
N GLY A 149 15.07 22.11 12.73
CA GLY A 149 15.63 20.76 12.73
C GLY A 149 15.54 20.04 11.37
N PRO A 150 15.94 18.76 11.31
CA PRO A 150 15.94 17.98 10.08
C PRO A 150 14.56 17.97 9.38
N ARG A 151 14.57 18.35 8.10
CA ARG A 151 13.41 18.30 7.22
C ARG A 151 13.25 16.92 6.62
N ILE A 152 12.01 16.48 6.46
CA ILE A 152 11.70 15.21 5.78
C ILE A 152 11.87 15.40 4.28
N SER A 153 12.59 14.47 3.65
CA SER A 153 12.63 14.28 2.20
C SER A 153 12.33 12.81 1.93
N THR A 154 11.36 12.52 1.08
CA THR A 154 10.97 11.15 0.79
C THR A 154 10.58 10.93 -0.66
N LYS A 155 10.72 9.68 -1.11
CA LYS A 155 10.34 9.23 -2.44
C LYS A 155 8.82 9.07 -2.53
N VAL A 156 8.29 9.27 -3.73
CA VAL A 156 6.91 8.88 -4.07
C VAL A 156 6.92 7.59 -4.89
N ALA A 157 5.79 6.88 -4.94
CA ALA A 157 5.71 5.63 -5.69
C ALA A 157 5.83 5.86 -7.21
N SER A 158 6.63 5.01 -7.87
CA SER A 158 6.77 4.99 -9.33
C SER A 158 6.42 3.61 -9.92
N PRO A 159 5.81 3.56 -11.12
CA PRO A 159 5.58 2.33 -11.87
C PRO A 159 6.85 1.50 -12.10
N ALA A 160 6.72 0.18 -12.17
CA ALA A 160 7.80 -0.71 -12.62
C ALA A 160 7.68 -1.06 -14.11
N LYS A 161 8.82 -1.33 -14.74
CA LYS A 161 8.89 -1.90 -16.09
C LYS A 161 8.59 -3.41 -16.04
N ILE A 162 7.82 -3.89 -17.01
CA ILE A 162 7.45 -5.31 -17.19
C ILE A 162 7.85 -5.81 -18.58
N THR A 163 9.10 -5.53 -18.97
CA THR A 163 9.66 -5.72 -20.32
C THR A 163 9.53 -7.12 -20.90
N THR A 164 9.32 -8.13 -20.06
CA THR A 164 9.19 -9.53 -20.50
C THR A 164 7.80 -9.84 -21.08
N VAL A 165 6.79 -9.01 -20.81
CA VAL A 165 5.40 -9.20 -21.28
C VAL A 165 4.81 -7.98 -21.99
N ALA A 166 5.36 -6.78 -21.79
CA ALA A 166 4.91 -5.57 -22.45
C ALA A 166 6.08 -4.63 -22.77
N PRO A 167 6.03 -3.89 -23.89
CA PRO A 167 7.04 -2.88 -24.19
C PRO A 167 7.00 -1.74 -23.18
N ASP A 168 8.16 -1.14 -22.92
CA ASP A 168 8.26 0.06 -22.09
C ASP A 168 7.50 1.23 -22.74
N LYS A 169 6.90 2.08 -21.90
CA LYS A 169 6.40 3.37 -22.37
C LYS A 169 7.55 4.27 -22.82
N THR A 170 7.27 5.09 -23.83
CA THR A 170 8.23 6.02 -24.42
C THR A 170 8.54 7.21 -23.52
N GLU A 171 7.61 7.61 -22.65
CA GLU A 171 7.84 8.69 -21.67
C GLU A 171 8.76 8.20 -20.55
N THR A 172 10.03 8.61 -20.58
CA THR A 172 11.02 8.23 -19.55
C THR A 172 10.64 8.70 -18.15
N GLU A 173 9.99 9.86 -18.03
CA GLU A 173 9.50 10.42 -16.76
C GLU A 173 8.43 9.55 -16.08
N TYR A 174 7.72 8.70 -16.83
CA TYR A 174 6.69 7.80 -16.28
C TYR A 174 7.28 6.81 -15.27
N TYR A 175 8.53 6.37 -15.49
CA TYR A 175 9.25 5.46 -14.60
C TYR A 175 10.26 6.18 -13.68
N GLY A 176 10.36 7.52 -13.81
CA GLY A 176 11.33 8.31 -13.07
C GLY A 176 11.08 8.27 -11.56
N GLU A 177 12.17 8.30 -10.79
CA GLU A 177 12.08 8.53 -9.35
C GLU A 177 11.65 9.97 -9.09
N LYS A 178 10.66 10.15 -8.22
CA LYS A 178 10.15 11.44 -7.80
C LYS A 178 10.26 11.54 -6.28
N THR A 179 10.50 12.73 -5.77
CA THR A 179 10.60 13.02 -4.33
C THR A 179 9.76 14.24 -3.98
N TRP A 180 9.47 14.40 -2.70
CA TRP A 180 8.95 15.65 -2.15
C TRP A 180 9.65 15.98 -0.82
N ASP A 181 9.74 17.27 -0.53
CA ASP A 181 10.43 17.81 0.64
C ASP A 181 9.45 18.59 1.53
N GLU A 182 9.53 18.38 2.84
CA GLU A 182 8.87 19.22 3.85
C GLU A 182 9.26 20.69 3.65
N LEU A 183 8.36 21.67 3.80
CA LEU A 183 8.64 23.11 3.61
C LEU A 183 9.65 23.69 4.63
N PRO A 184 10.36 24.79 4.29
CA PRO A 184 11.21 25.50 5.26
C PRO A 184 10.37 26.21 6.33
N VAL A 185 11.01 26.56 7.46
CA VAL A 185 10.35 27.28 8.57
C VAL A 185 9.79 28.60 8.09
N GLY A 186 8.49 28.82 8.30
CA GLY A 186 7.82 30.05 7.89
C GLY A 186 7.77 30.23 6.37
N ASN A 187 8.01 29.19 5.56
CA ASN A 187 8.20 29.30 4.11
C ASN A 187 9.25 30.38 3.76
N ASP A 188 10.33 30.44 4.53
CA ASP A 188 11.42 31.43 4.46
C ASP A 188 11.02 32.89 4.77
N HIS A 189 9.78 33.14 5.22
CA HIS A 189 9.32 34.44 5.66
C HIS A 189 9.91 34.84 7.02
N VAL A 190 10.20 36.13 7.16
CA VAL A 190 10.61 36.79 8.42
C VAL A 190 9.59 37.88 8.76
N PRO A 191 8.86 37.76 9.87
CA PRO A 191 7.84 38.73 10.26
C PRO A 191 8.40 40.15 10.44
N ALA A 192 7.60 41.15 10.07
CA ALA A 192 7.86 42.56 10.26
C ALA A 192 7.24 43.08 11.57
N TYR A 193 8.03 43.74 12.42
CA TYR A 193 7.47 44.50 13.54
C TYR A 193 6.74 45.75 13.02
N PRO A 194 5.55 46.14 13.55
CA PRO A 194 4.80 45.56 14.67
C PRO A 194 3.65 44.63 14.23
N TYR A 195 3.75 44.02 13.06
CA TYR A 195 2.64 43.32 12.41
C TYR A 195 2.39 41.91 12.95
N ASN A 196 3.43 41.24 13.45
CA ASN A 196 3.26 39.91 14.04
C ASN A 196 2.79 39.96 15.49
N LYS A 197 1.58 39.48 15.73
CA LYS A 197 0.97 39.36 17.07
C LYS A 197 1.31 38.00 17.63
N VAL A 198 2.21 37.96 18.60
CA VAL A 198 2.71 36.72 19.19
C VAL A 198 2.20 36.59 20.62
N SER A 199 1.57 35.46 20.90
CA SER A 199 1.26 35.00 22.25
C SER A 199 2.10 33.77 22.55
N GLU A 200 2.92 33.84 23.59
CA GLU A 200 3.73 32.71 24.06
C GLU A 200 3.44 32.43 25.53
N SER A 201 3.13 31.18 25.87
CA SER A 201 2.98 30.75 27.27
C SER A 201 4.34 30.57 27.94
N GLU A 202 4.37 30.56 29.27
CA GLU A 202 5.59 30.31 30.06
C GLU A 202 6.39 29.08 29.59
N SER A 203 5.65 28.02 29.24
CA SER A 203 6.17 26.73 28.80
C SER A 203 6.58 26.68 27.32
N GLY A 204 6.34 27.73 26.53
CA GLY A 204 6.71 27.79 25.11
C GLY A 204 5.64 27.31 24.12
N HIS A 205 4.35 27.37 24.46
CA HIS A 205 3.27 27.27 23.46
C HIS A 205 3.13 28.60 22.74
N VAL A 206 3.16 28.59 21.40
CA VAL A 206 3.18 29.81 20.61
C VAL A 206 1.96 29.86 19.69
N HIS A 207 1.30 31.02 19.67
CA HIS A 207 0.31 31.38 18.69
C HIS A 207 0.70 32.71 18.03
N GLU A 208 0.75 32.73 16.70
CA GLU A 208 1.11 33.92 15.94
C GLU A 208 0.02 34.25 14.92
N VAL A 209 -0.34 35.53 14.89
CA VAL A 209 -1.16 36.16 13.85
C VAL A 209 -0.30 37.23 13.21
N ASP A 210 0.27 36.92 12.04
CA ASP A 210 1.20 37.80 11.34
C ASP A 210 0.49 38.59 10.25
N ASP A 211 0.40 39.91 10.43
CA ASP A 211 -0.17 40.86 9.46
C ASP A 211 0.92 41.51 8.57
N SER A 212 2.13 40.94 8.51
CA SER A 212 3.23 41.48 7.70
C SER A 212 2.80 41.57 6.23
N PRO A 213 2.80 42.77 5.61
CA PRO A 213 2.20 42.94 4.29
C PRO A 213 2.78 42.00 3.23
N GLY A 214 1.91 41.21 2.59
CA GLY A 214 2.27 40.25 1.54
C GLY A 214 2.89 38.96 2.05
N ALA A 215 2.93 38.74 3.36
CA ALA A 215 3.42 37.52 3.99
C ALA A 215 2.61 37.19 5.25
N GLU A 216 1.30 37.41 5.16
CA GLU A 216 0.35 37.12 6.21
C GLU A 216 0.41 35.63 6.58
N ARG A 217 0.39 35.31 7.88
CA ARG A 217 0.55 33.93 8.35
C ARG A 217 -0.19 33.68 9.66
N LEU A 218 -0.78 32.49 9.77
CA LEU A 218 -1.23 31.93 11.04
C LEU A 218 -0.28 30.82 11.47
N HIS A 219 0.08 30.81 12.76
CA HIS A 219 0.92 29.77 13.35
C HIS A 219 0.36 29.32 14.70
N ARG A 220 0.29 28.01 14.91
CA ARG A 220 0.00 27.42 16.23
C ARG A 220 1.00 26.31 16.50
N PHE A 221 1.72 26.43 17.60
CA PHE A 221 2.86 25.60 17.94
C PHE A 221 2.77 25.08 19.37
N HIS A 222 3.04 23.79 19.54
CA HIS A 222 3.22 23.17 20.85
C HIS A 222 4.72 22.97 21.11
N ARG A 223 5.18 23.24 22.34
CA ARG A 223 6.58 23.14 22.78
C ARG A 223 7.30 21.81 22.50
N SER A 224 6.57 20.76 22.13
CA SER A 224 7.12 19.46 21.73
C SER A 224 7.54 19.41 20.26
N GLY A 225 7.27 20.46 19.47
CA GLY A 225 7.60 20.56 18.05
C GLY A 225 6.42 20.36 17.09
N THR A 226 5.24 19.94 17.56
CA THR A 226 4.03 19.83 16.72
C THR A 226 3.49 21.21 16.36
N PHE A 227 3.16 21.44 15.10
CA PHE A 227 2.64 22.73 14.65
C PHE A 227 1.69 22.66 13.45
N GLU A 228 0.94 23.75 13.29
CA GLU A 228 0.16 24.07 12.11
C GLU A 228 0.50 25.50 11.65
N GLU A 229 0.74 25.66 10.34
CA GLU A 229 0.97 26.94 9.68
C GLU A 229 0.09 27.10 8.45
N ILE A 230 -0.41 28.31 8.25
CA ILE A 230 -1.13 28.72 7.05
C ILE A 230 -0.48 29.99 6.51
N TYR A 231 0.02 29.93 5.28
CA TYR A 231 0.70 31.04 4.61
C TYR A 231 -0.28 31.91 3.80
N ASN A 232 0.21 33.05 3.30
CA ASN A 232 -0.54 34.05 2.55
C ASN A 232 -1.20 33.52 1.26
N ASP A 233 -0.62 32.50 0.63
CA ASP A 233 -1.16 31.84 -0.56
C ASP A 233 -2.20 30.74 -0.24
N GLY A 234 -2.48 30.51 1.04
CA GLY A 234 -3.36 29.46 1.54
C GLY A 234 -2.69 28.09 1.70
N THR A 235 -1.38 27.97 1.43
CA THR A 235 -0.62 26.75 1.69
C THR A 235 -0.66 26.43 3.19
N ARG A 236 -1.05 25.20 3.52
CA ARG A 236 -1.12 24.70 4.90
C ARG A 236 -0.01 23.68 5.14
N ASN A 237 0.75 23.86 6.21
CA ASN A 237 1.77 22.92 6.69
C ASN A 237 1.39 22.41 8.08
N ILE A 238 1.40 21.10 8.28
CA ILE A 238 1.16 20.46 9.58
C ILE A 238 2.27 19.48 9.84
N LYS A 239 2.92 19.60 10.99
CA LYS A 239 3.91 18.64 11.47
C LYS A 239 3.47 18.09 12.82
N ILE A 240 3.44 16.76 12.93
CA ILE A 240 3.06 16.05 14.15
C ILE A 240 4.26 15.21 14.59
N ILE A 241 4.72 15.43 15.82
CA ILE A 241 5.89 14.73 16.39
C ILE A 241 5.49 13.44 17.12
N GLY A 242 4.30 13.42 17.71
CA GLY A 242 3.74 12.25 18.38
C GLY A 242 2.83 11.42 17.48
N ASP A 243 1.93 10.67 18.10
CA ASP A 243 0.87 9.95 17.40
C ASP A 243 -0.23 10.93 16.92
N ASP A 244 -0.82 10.64 15.76
CA ASP A 244 -1.97 11.37 15.21
C ASP A 244 -3.22 10.49 15.19
N TYR A 245 -4.35 11.06 15.60
CA TYR A 245 -5.64 10.38 15.61
C TYR A 245 -6.68 11.25 14.94
N GLU A 246 -7.23 10.75 13.84
CA GLU A 246 -8.38 11.36 13.19
C GLU A 246 -9.63 10.49 13.38
N ILE A 247 -10.61 11.01 14.12
CA ILE A 247 -11.85 10.31 14.43
C ILE A 247 -13.01 11.10 13.85
N VAL A 248 -13.62 10.57 12.79
CA VAL A 248 -14.82 11.15 12.16
C VAL A 248 -16.00 10.20 12.36
N LEU A 249 -16.96 10.60 13.20
CA LEU A 249 -18.11 9.76 13.58
C LEU A 249 -19.22 9.69 12.51
N LYS A 250 -19.08 10.46 11.43
CA LYS A 250 -20.01 10.52 10.31
C LYS A 250 -19.22 10.45 9.00
N ASN A 251 -19.80 10.96 7.93
CA ASN A 251 -19.18 10.96 6.62
C ASN A 251 -17.97 11.92 6.60
N LYS A 252 -16.87 11.46 5.98
CA LYS A 252 -15.74 12.29 5.59
C LYS A 252 -15.61 12.24 4.08
N ASN A 253 -15.82 13.37 3.41
CA ASN A 253 -15.55 13.51 1.98
C ASN A 253 -14.17 14.17 1.82
N MET A 254 -13.32 13.59 0.97
CA MET A 254 -11.99 14.12 0.66
C MET A 254 -11.90 14.40 -0.84
N TYR A 255 -11.58 15.63 -1.20
CA TYR A 255 -11.39 16.03 -2.60
C TYR A 255 -10.01 16.63 -2.78
N ILE A 256 -9.20 16.02 -3.65
CA ILE A 256 -7.86 16.46 -4.00
C ILE A 256 -7.85 16.69 -5.51
N ARG A 257 -7.71 17.95 -5.95
CA ARG A 257 -7.66 18.31 -7.37
C ARG A 257 -6.29 18.02 -8.00
N GLY A 258 -5.23 18.14 -7.22
CA GLY A 258 -3.87 17.80 -7.61
C GLY A 258 -3.54 16.35 -7.32
N ASP A 259 -2.25 16.07 -7.16
CA ASP A 259 -1.77 14.72 -6.86
C ASP A 259 -1.89 14.40 -5.36
N LEU A 260 -2.19 13.15 -5.03
CA LEU A 260 -2.11 12.61 -3.67
C LEU A 260 -0.96 11.62 -3.56
N ASN A 261 0.12 12.04 -2.87
CA ASN A 261 1.24 11.16 -2.55
C ASN A 261 1.11 10.68 -1.09
N LEU A 262 0.91 9.37 -0.90
CA LEU A 262 0.87 8.74 0.42
C LEU A 262 2.11 7.87 0.62
N THR A 263 2.94 8.22 1.59
CA THR A 263 4.13 7.44 1.96
C THR A 263 4.00 6.95 3.40
N VAL A 264 4.11 5.64 3.59
CA VAL A 264 4.09 5.00 4.92
C VAL A 264 5.38 4.19 5.04
N THR A 265 6.23 4.54 6.01
CA THR A 265 7.51 3.85 6.25
C THR A 265 7.34 2.54 7.00
N GLY A 266 6.29 2.44 7.84
CA GLY A 266 5.86 1.21 8.48
C GLY A 266 4.79 0.45 7.69
N ASP A 267 3.95 -0.29 8.40
CA ASP A 267 2.83 -1.04 7.81
C ASP A 267 1.66 -0.12 7.44
N LEU A 268 1.06 -0.33 6.26
CA LEU A 268 -0.25 0.23 5.90
C LEU A 268 -1.33 -0.85 6.03
N ARG A 269 -2.34 -0.60 6.86
CA ARG A 269 -3.52 -1.48 7.01
C ARG A 269 -4.77 -0.71 6.60
N HIS A 270 -5.55 -1.29 5.69
CA HIS A 270 -6.82 -0.72 5.25
C HIS A 270 -7.94 -1.73 5.52
N MET A 271 -8.83 -1.40 6.46
CA MET A 271 -10.01 -2.21 6.78
C MET A 271 -11.25 -1.46 6.30
N VAL A 272 -12.05 -2.12 5.47
CA VAL A 272 -13.31 -1.59 4.95
C VAL A 272 -14.40 -2.62 5.24
N TYR A 273 -15.28 -2.29 6.18
CA TYR A 273 -16.38 -3.18 6.57
C TYR A 273 -17.49 -3.28 5.51
N GLY A 274 -17.63 -2.23 4.69
CA GLY A 274 -18.55 -2.21 3.55
C GLY A 274 -17.87 -2.63 2.25
N ASN A 275 -18.44 -2.19 1.12
CA ASN A 275 -17.85 -2.42 -0.18
C ASN A 275 -16.64 -1.49 -0.42
N TYR A 276 -15.61 -2.02 -1.09
CA TYR A 276 -14.47 -1.23 -1.56
C TYR A 276 -14.57 -1.02 -3.07
N HIS A 277 -14.96 0.18 -3.51
CA HIS A 277 -15.00 0.55 -4.92
C HIS A 277 -13.77 1.38 -5.26
N LEU A 278 -12.99 0.89 -6.23
CA LEU A 278 -11.83 1.58 -6.77
C LEU A 278 -12.04 1.76 -8.27
N GLU A 279 -12.06 3.01 -8.72
CA GLU A 279 -12.12 3.39 -10.12
C GLU A 279 -10.87 4.18 -10.47
N VAL A 280 -10.19 3.79 -11.56
CA VAL A 280 -8.99 4.43 -12.08
C VAL A 280 -9.21 4.63 -13.57
N GLU A 281 -9.38 5.88 -14.00
CA GLU A 281 -9.66 6.20 -15.42
C GLU A 281 -8.46 5.94 -16.35
N LYS A 282 -7.25 5.90 -15.78
CA LYS A 282 -6.00 5.67 -16.50
C LYS A 282 -5.36 4.36 -16.03
N ASP A 283 -4.04 4.28 -16.07
CA ASP A 283 -3.32 3.05 -15.73
C ASP A 283 -3.30 2.79 -14.22
N TYR A 284 -3.60 1.55 -13.83
CA TYR A 284 -3.39 1.05 -12.48
C TYR A 284 -2.14 0.15 -12.43
N THR A 285 -1.14 0.55 -11.66
CA THR A 285 0.13 -0.19 -11.55
C THR A 285 0.38 -0.65 -10.12
N GLN A 286 0.83 -1.88 -9.99
CA GLN A 286 1.20 -2.53 -8.74
C GLN A 286 2.63 -3.05 -8.83
N ASN A 287 3.56 -2.46 -8.05
CA ASN A 287 4.98 -2.86 -7.98
C ASN A 287 5.29 -3.42 -6.59
N ILE A 288 4.93 -4.68 -6.36
CA ILE A 288 5.10 -5.35 -5.07
C ILE A 288 6.48 -6.02 -5.04
N LYS A 289 7.31 -5.66 -4.05
CA LYS A 289 8.65 -6.26 -3.87
C LYS A 289 8.61 -7.61 -3.16
N GLY A 290 7.59 -7.84 -2.35
CA GLY A 290 7.32 -9.11 -1.68
C GLY A 290 6.32 -9.98 -2.46
N SER A 291 5.43 -10.65 -1.74
CA SER A 291 4.39 -11.51 -2.31
C SER A 291 3.01 -10.81 -2.33
N ILE A 292 2.15 -11.25 -3.25
CA ILE A 292 0.71 -10.92 -3.23
C ILE A 292 -0.05 -12.17 -2.79
N GLN A 293 -0.98 -12.00 -1.87
CA GLN A 293 -1.92 -13.05 -1.46
C GLN A 293 -3.34 -12.49 -1.54
N SER A 294 -4.22 -13.22 -2.21
CA SER A 294 -5.62 -12.84 -2.40
C SER A 294 -6.52 -13.99 -1.96
N LYS A 295 -7.49 -13.69 -1.10
CA LYS A 295 -8.54 -14.64 -0.72
C LYS A 295 -9.88 -13.99 -1.01
N VAL A 296 -10.66 -14.61 -1.89
CA VAL A 296 -11.98 -14.15 -2.28
C VAL A 296 -12.98 -15.18 -1.79
N GLY A 297 -13.90 -14.78 -0.92
CA GLY A 297 -14.92 -15.68 -0.37
C GLY A 297 -16.07 -15.99 -1.34
N GLY A 298 -16.27 -15.13 -2.34
CA GLY A 298 -17.23 -15.31 -3.44
C GLY A 298 -16.51 -15.53 -4.78
N ASN A 299 -17.02 -14.88 -5.84
CA ASN A 299 -16.46 -15.00 -7.19
C ASN A 299 -15.27 -14.05 -7.40
N TYR A 300 -14.29 -14.49 -8.19
CA TYR A 300 -13.22 -13.62 -8.73
C TYR A 300 -13.42 -13.49 -10.24
N GLU A 301 -14.05 -12.40 -10.65
CA GLU A 301 -14.44 -12.14 -12.03
C GLU A 301 -13.49 -11.14 -12.68
N THR A 302 -13.05 -11.43 -13.91
CA THR A 302 -12.11 -10.58 -14.65
C THR A 302 -12.56 -10.47 -16.11
N GLU A 303 -12.66 -9.25 -16.61
CA GLU A 303 -12.84 -8.96 -18.03
C GLU A 303 -11.66 -8.14 -18.55
N ILE A 304 -11.04 -8.59 -19.64
CA ILE A 304 -9.91 -7.91 -20.27
C ILE A 304 -10.27 -7.72 -21.74
N SER A 305 -10.58 -6.49 -22.13
CA SER A 305 -11.03 -6.18 -23.50
C SER A 305 -9.91 -6.27 -24.56
N ARG A 306 -8.65 -6.29 -24.12
CA ARG A 306 -7.47 -6.42 -24.97
C ARG A 306 -6.71 -7.70 -24.61
N ASN A 307 -5.41 -7.59 -24.33
CA ASN A 307 -4.53 -8.73 -24.15
C ASN A 307 -4.27 -9.01 -22.67
N ARG A 308 -4.20 -10.29 -22.32
CA ARG A 308 -3.62 -10.76 -21.07
C ARG A 308 -2.27 -11.42 -21.38
N ALA A 309 -1.20 -10.91 -20.80
CA ALA A 309 0.14 -11.49 -20.90
C ALA A 309 0.67 -11.78 -19.49
N THR A 310 1.33 -12.92 -19.30
CA THR A 310 1.78 -13.37 -17.98
C THR A 310 3.05 -14.18 -18.14
N ASN A 311 4.09 -13.82 -17.39
CA ASN A 311 5.32 -14.60 -17.27
C ASN A 311 5.47 -15.06 -15.83
N ILE A 312 5.66 -16.36 -15.64
CA ILE A 312 5.83 -16.99 -14.34
C ILE A 312 7.22 -17.62 -14.31
N GLY A 313 8.08 -17.15 -13.42
CA GLY A 313 9.49 -17.53 -13.41
C GLY A 313 9.79 -18.93 -12.87
N ILE A 314 8.82 -19.58 -12.22
CA ILE A 314 8.99 -20.91 -11.60
C ILE A 314 7.81 -21.83 -11.99
N ASN A 315 6.76 -21.88 -11.17
CA ASN A 315 5.63 -22.81 -11.35
C ASN A 315 4.30 -22.07 -11.41
N ASP A 316 3.41 -22.51 -12.29
CA ASP A 316 2.00 -22.10 -12.34
C ASP A 316 1.12 -23.30 -11.96
N ASN A 317 0.61 -23.29 -10.72
CA ASN A 317 -0.19 -24.39 -10.19
C ASN A 317 -1.66 -23.99 -10.17
N LEU A 318 -2.48 -24.71 -10.94
CA LEU A 318 -3.93 -24.53 -10.96
C LEU A 318 -4.62 -25.80 -10.45
N THR A 319 -5.54 -25.61 -9.51
CA THR A 319 -6.46 -26.67 -9.07
C THR A 319 -7.87 -26.14 -9.17
N VAL A 320 -8.72 -26.86 -9.90
CA VAL A 320 -10.15 -26.56 -10.05
C VAL A 320 -10.92 -27.74 -9.48
N LEU A 321 -11.69 -27.52 -8.40
CA LEU A 321 -12.37 -28.59 -7.67
C LEU A 321 -13.66 -29.08 -8.36
N ASN A 322 -14.07 -28.40 -9.41
CA ASN A 322 -15.24 -28.75 -10.21
C ASN A 322 -14.86 -28.59 -11.69
N ASN A 323 -15.73 -28.02 -12.52
CA ASN A 323 -15.48 -27.90 -13.94
C ASN A 323 -14.47 -26.80 -14.29
N GLN A 324 -13.51 -27.13 -15.15
CA GLN A 324 -12.69 -26.17 -15.88
C GLN A 324 -13.11 -26.15 -17.35
N ILE A 325 -13.50 -24.98 -17.86
CA ILE A 325 -13.87 -24.80 -19.27
C ILE A 325 -12.87 -23.83 -19.90
N THR A 326 -12.31 -24.19 -21.06
CA THR A 326 -11.42 -23.32 -21.84
C THR A 326 -11.91 -23.29 -23.28
N ALA A 327 -12.35 -22.12 -23.73
CA ALA A 327 -12.77 -21.90 -25.11
C ALA A 327 -11.82 -20.91 -25.79
N THR A 328 -11.32 -21.27 -26.97
CA THR A 328 -10.46 -20.42 -27.81
C THR A 328 -11.04 -20.40 -29.22
N THR A 329 -11.40 -19.23 -29.72
CA THR A 329 -12.16 -19.09 -30.98
C THR A 329 -11.29 -19.20 -32.23
N ILE A 330 -10.03 -18.77 -32.15
CA ILE A 330 -9.11 -18.75 -33.28
C ILE A 330 -8.10 -19.90 -33.08
N ASP A 331 -6.91 -19.60 -32.56
CA ASP A 331 -5.83 -20.58 -32.44
C ASP A 331 -5.44 -20.78 -30.98
N LYS A 332 -5.18 -22.05 -30.61
CA LYS A 332 -4.53 -22.43 -29.36
C LYS A 332 -3.24 -23.18 -29.68
N ILE A 333 -2.11 -22.60 -29.25
CA ILE A 333 -0.79 -23.22 -29.37
C ILE A 333 -0.31 -23.55 -27.96
N GLN A 334 0.11 -24.80 -27.74
CA GLN A 334 0.67 -25.26 -26.47
C GLN A 334 2.02 -25.93 -26.74
N THR A 335 3.08 -25.32 -26.21
CA THR A 335 4.44 -25.84 -26.32
C THR A 335 4.91 -26.25 -24.94
N VAL A 336 5.35 -27.49 -24.78
CA VAL A 336 5.89 -28.03 -23.53
C VAL A 336 7.30 -28.54 -23.81
N GLY A 337 8.28 -27.99 -23.09
CA GLY A 337 9.70 -28.30 -23.34
C GLY A 337 10.17 -29.66 -22.81
N ASN A 338 9.35 -30.31 -22.00
CA ASN A 338 9.60 -31.65 -21.45
C ASN A 338 8.30 -32.48 -21.59
N ASP A 339 7.84 -33.13 -20.52
CA ASP A 339 6.70 -34.04 -20.59
C ASP A 339 5.35 -33.30 -20.59
N TYR A 340 4.45 -33.73 -21.48
CA TYR A 340 3.04 -33.34 -21.46
C TYR A 340 2.17 -34.57 -21.20
N ILE A 341 1.59 -34.62 -20.00
CA ILE A 341 0.81 -35.77 -19.52
C ILE A 341 -0.66 -35.37 -19.41
N ILE A 342 -1.54 -36.13 -20.06
CA ILE A 342 -2.99 -36.04 -19.90
C ILE A 342 -3.47 -37.33 -19.24
N GLN A 343 -4.04 -37.22 -18.04
CA GLN A 343 -4.65 -38.33 -17.33
C GLN A 343 -6.13 -38.02 -17.07
N THR A 344 -7.00 -38.93 -17.50
CA THR A 344 -8.45 -38.82 -17.34
C THR A 344 -9.00 -40.12 -16.76
N GLU A 345 -9.81 -40.04 -15.71
CA GLU A 345 -10.42 -41.22 -15.08
C GLU A 345 -11.58 -41.82 -15.90
N ASN A 346 -12.35 -40.93 -16.55
CA ASN A 346 -13.47 -41.31 -17.41
C ASN A 346 -13.03 -41.27 -18.88
N ASN A 347 -13.71 -40.45 -19.69
CA ASN A 347 -13.50 -40.44 -21.14
C ASN A 347 -12.59 -39.27 -21.57
N LEU A 348 -11.59 -39.58 -22.39
CA LEU A 348 -10.86 -38.60 -23.19
C LEU A 348 -11.38 -38.65 -24.63
N SER A 349 -11.79 -37.51 -25.18
CA SER A 349 -12.23 -37.38 -26.58
C SER A 349 -11.38 -36.35 -27.31
N ALA A 350 -10.83 -36.73 -28.46
CA ALA A 350 -10.14 -35.82 -29.39
C ALA A 350 -10.90 -35.80 -30.71
N THR A 351 -11.34 -34.62 -31.15
CA THR A 351 -12.12 -34.46 -32.37
C THR A 351 -11.55 -33.31 -33.19
N ALA A 352 -11.20 -33.60 -34.44
CA ALA A 352 -10.84 -32.59 -35.43
C ALA A 352 -11.81 -32.73 -36.62
N TYR A 353 -12.40 -31.61 -37.06
CA TYR A 353 -13.32 -31.61 -38.21
C TYR A 353 -12.60 -31.73 -39.56
N ASN A 354 -11.34 -31.29 -39.60
CA ASN A 354 -10.47 -31.43 -40.76
C ASN A 354 -9.48 -32.58 -40.49
N ASN A 355 -8.23 -32.25 -40.18
CA ASN A 355 -7.17 -33.24 -40.01
C ASN A 355 -6.80 -33.36 -38.53
N LEU A 356 -6.61 -34.60 -38.07
CA LEU A 356 -5.89 -34.91 -36.83
C LEU A 356 -4.56 -35.55 -37.23
N THR A 357 -3.45 -34.91 -36.87
CA THR A 357 -2.10 -35.43 -37.09
C THR A 357 -1.48 -35.79 -35.75
N LEU A 358 -1.02 -37.03 -35.62
CA LEU A 358 -0.23 -37.51 -34.48
C LEU A 358 1.14 -37.89 -35.01
N TYR A 359 2.18 -37.28 -34.44
CA TYR A 359 3.57 -37.51 -34.83
C TYR A 359 4.42 -37.74 -33.59
N ALA A 360 5.25 -38.77 -33.64
CA ALA A 360 6.30 -39.03 -32.69
C ALA A 360 7.60 -39.27 -33.47
N GLU A 361 8.70 -38.65 -33.05
CA GLU A 361 10.03 -38.88 -33.66
C GLU A 361 10.55 -40.28 -33.32
N LYS A 362 10.13 -40.82 -32.18
CA LYS A 362 10.44 -42.17 -31.72
C LYS A 362 9.18 -43.02 -31.75
N ASP A 363 8.83 -43.63 -30.63
CA ASP A 363 7.74 -44.59 -30.55
C ASP A 363 6.39 -43.88 -30.36
N LEU A 364 5.40 -44.29 -31.16
CA LEU A 364 3.99 -44.07 -30.85
C LEU A 364 3.42 -45.38 -30.30
N GLN A 365 3.14 -45.43 -29.00
CA GLN A 365 2.61 -46.62 -28.34
C GLN A 365 1.12 -46.45 -28.03
N GLN A 366 0.33 -47.46 -28.40
CA GLN A 366 -1.10 -47.52 -28.09
C GLN A 366 -1.42 -48.87 -27.45
N MET A 367 -1.99 -48.83 -26.24
CA MET A 367 -2.44 -50.02 -25.52
C MET A 367 -3.92 -49.88 -25.19
N ASN A 368 -4.70 -50.93 -25.46
CA ASN A 368 -6.10 -51.01 -25.09
C ASN A 368 -6.32 -52.33 -24.34
N GLN A 369 -6.95 -52.28 -23.17
CA GLN A 369 -7.37 -53.50 -22.47
C GLN A 369 -8.72 -54.02 -22.98
N GLY A 370 -9.55 -53.12 -23.50
CA GLY A 370 -10.83 -53.45 -24.13
C GLY A 370 -10.73 -53.51 -25.65
N LEU A 371 -11.85 -53.28 -26.30
CA LEU A 371 -11.96 -53.25 -27.75
C LEU A 371 -11.28 -52.01 -28.35
N LEU A 372 -10.36 -52.22 -29.28
CA LEU A 372 -9.95 -51.19 -30.23
C LEU A 372 -10.85 -51.27 -31.48
N THR A 373 -11.50 -50.17 -31.85
CA THR A 373 -12.26 -50.05 -33.10
C THR A 373 -11.66 -48.96 -33.97
N VAL A 374 -11.27 -49.31 -35.20
CA VAL A 374 -10.83 -48.35 -36.22
C VAL A 374 -11.81 -48.41 -37.38
N THR A 375 -12.54 -47.31 -37.59
CA THR A 375 -13.54 -47.21 -38.66
C THR A 375 -13.16 -46.08 -39.61
N SER A 376 -12.97 -46.39 -40.88
CA SER A 376 -12.83 -45.40 -41.95
C SER A 376 -13.96 -45.57 -42.96
N LYS A 377 -14.54 -44.45 -43.41
CA LYS A 377 -15.44 -44.44 -44.58
C LYS A 377 -14.64 -44.46 -45.89
N GLY A 378 -13.39 -44.00 -45.85
CA GLY A 378 -12.46 -44.07 -46.95
C GLY A 378 -11.49 -45.22 -46.74
N ASN A 379 -10.25 -45.01 -47.19
CA ASN A 379 -9.19 -46.01 -47.05
C ASN A 379 -8.58 -45.95 -45.64
N ILE A 380 -8.09 -47.09 -45.18
CA ILE A 380 -7.08 -47.18 -44.11
C ILE A 380 -5.78 -47.56 -44.83
N VAL A 381 -4.70 -46.81 -44.58
CA VAL A 381 -3.37 -47.07 -45.15
C VAL A 381 -2.40 -47.29 -44.00
N LEU A 382 -1.83 -48.49 -43.93
CA LEU A 382 -0.77 -48.85 -43.00
C LEU A 382 0.48 -49.15 -43.83
N GLY A 383 1.58 -48.47 -43.53
CA GLY A 383 2.83 -48.60 -44.27
C GLY A 383 4.02 -48.39 -43.36
N THR A 384 5.07 -49.16 -43.59
CA THR A 384 6.37 -49.08 -42.91
C THR A 384 7.45 -49.38 -43.94
N GLU A 385 8.62 -48.75 -43.78
CA GLU A 385 9.81 -49.09 -44.58
C GLU A 385 10.49 -50.37 -44.06
N GLY A 386 10.27 -50.71 -42.79
CA GLY A 386 10.76 -51.93 -42.16
C GLY A 386 9.71 -53.04 -42.15
N ASP A 387 9.80 -53.91 -41.14
CA ASP A 387 8.87 -55.03 -41.01
C ASP A 387 7.53 -54.60 -40.41
N TYR A 388 6.44 -55.10 -40.99
CA TYR A 388 5.12 -55.08 -40.35
C TYR A 388 4.91 -56.42 -39.66
N THR A 389 4.92 -56.42 -38.33
CA THR A 389 4.67 -57.62 -37.51
C THR A 389 3.32 -57.51 -36.83
N GLU A 390 2.42 -58.45 -37.13
CA GLU A 390 1.16 -58.64 -36.44
C GLU A 390 1.23 -59.96 -35.66
N THR A 391 1.00 -59.90 -34.34
CA THR A 391 0.97 -61.07 -33.47
C THR A 391 -0.41 -61.23 -32.87
N VAL A 392 -1.00 -62.40 -33.07
CA VAL A 392 -2.33 -62.75 -32.54
C VAL A 392 -2.19 -64.08 -31.79
N ASP A 393 -2.34 -64.03 -30.47
CA ASP A 393 -2.26 -65.24 -29.62
C ASP A 393 -3.52 -66.12 -29.76
N GLY A 394 -4.65 -65.49 -30.06
CA GLY A 394 -5.94 -66.14 -30.30
C GLY A 394 -6.20 -66.47 -31.77
N ALA A 395 -7.48 -66.60 -32.13
CA ALA A 395 -7.88 -66.70 -33.53
C ALA A 395 -7.76 -65.32 -34.22
N HIS A 396 -7.22 -65.30 -35.43
CA HIS A 396 -7.24 -64.13 -36.30
C HIS A 396 -8.38 -64.26 -37.31
N ASP A 397 -9.52 -63.65 -36.99
CA ASP A 397 -10.71 -63.67 -37.85
C ASP A 397 -10.73 -62.47 -38.80
N ILE A 398 -10.48 -62.71 -40.09
CA ILE A 398 -10.59 -61.70 -41.15
C ILE A 398 -11.85 -61.97 -41.97
N THR A 399 -12.75 -60.99 -42.03
CA THR A 399 -13.92 -61.03 -42.91
C THR A 399 -13.79 -60.01 -44.03
N VAL A 400 -13.71 -60.48 -45.27
CA VAL A 400 -13.66 -59.63 -46.47
C VAL A 400 -14.90 -59.88 -47.31
N VAL A 401 -15.72 -58.84 -47.51
CA VAL A 401 -16.92 -58.91 -48.37
C VAL A 401 -16.55 -58.77 -49.86
N GLY A 402 -15.49 -58.00 -50.14
CA GLY A 402 -14.95 -57.82 -51.49
C GLY A 402 -13.82 -58.81 -51.81
N GLN A 403 -12.87 -58.35 -52.63
CA GLN A 403 -11.65 -59.10 -52.91
C GLN A 403 -10.57 -58.80 -51.87
N GLN A 404 -9.93 -59.84 -51.35
CA GLN A 404 -8.66 -59.73 -50.64
C GLN A 404 -7.53 -60.08 -51.62
N THR A 405 -6.53 -59.20 -51.75
CA THR A 405 -5.38 -59.40 -52.63
C THR A 405 -4.09 -59.35 -51.81
N PHE A 406 -3.30 -60.41 -51.89
CA PHE A 406 -1.94 -60.43 -51.34
C PHE A 406 -0.95 -60.31 -52.49
N THR A 407 -0.13 -59.27 -52.46
CA THR A 407 0.96 -59.07 -53.42
C THR A 407 2.26 -59.13 -52.63
N ALA A 408 2.94 -60.26 -52.69
CA ALA A 408 4.23 -60.49 -52.06
C ALA A 408 5.11 -61.33 -52.99
N ALA A 409 6.44 -61.26 -52.82
CA ALA A 409 7.36 -62.14 -53.54
C ALA A 409 7.10 -63.61 -53.17
N ASN A 410 6.89 -63.88 -51.88
CA ASN A 410 6.57 -65.17 -51.31
C ASN A 410 5.44 -65.02 -50.28
N LEU A 411 4.59 -66.04 -50.16
CA LEU A 411 3.65 -66.22 -49.05
C LEU A 411 3.98 -67.56 -48.39
N ASP A 412 4.55 -67.51 -47.19
CA ASP A 412 4.96 -68.70 -46.45
C ASP A 412 3.92 -69.06 -45.37
N ILE A 413 3.50 -70.33 -45.35
CA ILE A 413 2.59 -70.88 -44.36
C ILE A 413 3.25 -72.11 -43.75
N ALA A 414 3.53 -72.05 -42.45
CA ALA A 414 4.33 -73.08 -41.78
C ALA A 414 3.56 -74.39 -41.48
N ASN A 415 2.23 -74.36 -41.51
CA ASN A 415 1.36 -75.49 -41.14
C ASN A 415 0.32 -75.75 -42.24
N ASN A 416 -0.79 -76.40 -41.88
CA ASN A 416 -1.85 -76.76 -42.81
C ASN A 416 -2.67 -75.55 -43.24
N VAL A 417 -3.17 -75.61 -44.48
CA VAL A 417 -4.19 -74.71 -45.03
C VAL A 417 -5.44 -75.52 -45.30
N ASP A 418 -6.54 -75.19 -44.63
CA ASP A 418 -7.84 -75.82 -44.85
C ASP A 418 -8.76 -74.87 -45.64
N ILE A 419 -9.25 -75.34 -46.79
CA ILE A 419 -10.17 -74.59 -47.67
C ILE A 419 -11.49 -75.37 -47.73
N THR A 420 -12.54 -74.79 -47.18
CA THR A 420 -13.88 -75.40 -47.16
C THR A 420 -14.71 -75.09 -48.42
N GLY A 421 -14.26 -74.13 -49.23
CA GLY A 421 -14.85 -73.77 -50.53
C GLY A 421 -14.04 -74.25 -51.73
N THR A 422 -14.21 -73.59 -52.87
CA THR A 422 -13.47 -73.89 -54.10
C THR A 422 -12.13 -73.15 -54.12
N SER A 423 -11.04 -73.88 -54.23
CA SER A 423 -9.73 -73.31 -54.59
C SER A 423 -9.54 -73.37 -56.11
N THR A 424 -9.18 -72.25 -56.74
CA THR A 424 -8.98 -72.18 -58.20
C THR A 424 -7.69 -71.44 -58.49
N ALA A 425 -6.72 -72.12 -59.12
CA ALA A 425 -5.48 -71.52 -59.57
C ALA A 425 -5.50 -71.37 -61.10
N THR A 426 -5.21 -70.17 -61.59
CA THR A 426 -5.15 -69.88 -63.04
C THR A 426 -3.81 -70.28 -63.67
N VAL A 427 -2.80 -70.54 -62.84
CA VAL A 427 -1.46 -71.04 -63.19
C VAL A 427 -1.18 -72.25 -62.30
N ASP A 428 -0.34 -73.18 -62.76
CA ASP A 428 -0.05 -74.41 -62.03
C ASP A 428 0.50 -74.12 -60.62
N HIS A 429 -0.12 -74.71 -59.61
CA HIS A 429 0.35 -74.64 -58.24
C HIS A 429 1.16 -75.92 -57.97
N VAL A 430 2.44 -75.77 -57.66
CA VAL A 430 3.34 -76.90 -57.46
C VAL A 430 3.54 -77.08 -55.96
N SER A 431 2.98 -78.14 -55.39
CA SER A 431 3.18 -78.50 -53.97
C SER A 431 4.19 -79.64 -53.89
N GLY A 432 5.36 -79.40 -53.29
CA GLY A 432 6.39 -80.42 -53.10
C GLY A 432 6.78 -81.14 -54.40
N THR A 433 7.11 -80.39 -55.46
CA THR A 433 7.45 -80.90 -56.82
C THR A 433 6.35 -81.64 -57.58
N ILE A 434 5.11 -81.69 -57.06
CA ILE A 434 3.95 -82.27 -57.72
C ILE A 434 3.05 -81.15 -58.26
N SER A 435 2.79 -81.19 -59.57
CA SER A 435 1.90 -80.28 -60.28
C SER A 435 0.44 -80.48 -59.83
N GLY A 436 -0.23 -79.37 -59.50
CA GLY A 436 -1.66 -79.27 -59.23
C GLY A 436 -2.56 -79.48 -60.45
N LYS A 437 -1.97 -79.54 -61.65
CA LYS A 437 -2.71 -79.64 -62.91
C LYS A 437 -3.35 -81.03 -63.08
N GLY A 438 -4.56 -81.18 -62.55
CA GLY A 438 -5.47 -82.29 -62.88
C GLY A 438 -5.62 -83.40 -61.84
N HIS A 439 -5.29 -83.19 -60.57
CA HIS A 439 -5.59 -84.16 -59.52
C HIS A 439 -6.73 -83.71 -58.59
N THR A 440 -7.54 -84.68 -58.16
CA THR A 440 -8.77 -84.50 -57.37
C THR A 440 -8.58 -85.16 -56.01
N HIS A 441 -8.75 -84.41 -54.91
CA HIS A 441 -8.73 -84.98 -53.57
C HIS A 441 -10.11 -85.59 -53.25
N ILE A 442 -10.15 -86.89 -52.93
CA ILE A 442 -11.38 -87.61 -52.54
C ILE A 442 -11.24 -88.08 -51.10
N GLY A 443 -12.15 -87.63 -50.23
CA GLY A 443 -12.36 -88.22 -48.91
C GLY A 443 -13.58 -87.64 -48.20
N SER A 444 -14.64 -88.44 -48.04
CA SER A 444 -15.78 -88.17 -47.15
C SER A 444 -15.83 -89.27 -46.07
N PRO A 445 -16.26 -88.97 -44.83
CA PRO A 445 -15.96 -89.75 -43.63
C PRO A 445 -16.98 -90.87 -43.38
N THR A 446 -16.55 -91.87 -42.60
CA THR A 446 -17.30 -93.03 -42.09
C THR A 446 -17.80 -94.06 -43.10
N ALA A 447 -17.07 -95.16 -43.24
CA ALA A 447 -17.54 -96.51 -42.86
C ALA A 447 -16.48 -97.56 -43.23
N ALA A 448 -16.43 -98.62 -42.42
CA ALA A 448 -15.49 -99.71 -42.51
C ALA A 448 -15.58 -100.53 -43.81
N THR A 449 -14.49 -101.26 -44.06
CA THR A 449 -14.31 -102.41 -44.96
C THR A 449 -14.23 -102.16 -46.46
N GLY A 450 -13.08 -102.51 -47.03
CA GLY A 450 -12.93 -102.82 -48.45
C GLY A 450 -11.77 -102.11 -49.12
N ALA A 451 -10.65 -102.80 -49.26
CA ALA A 451 -9.48 -102.34 -50.01
C ALA A 451 -9.86 -101.91 -51.44
N VAL A 452 -9.44 -100.71 -51.85
CA VAL A 452 -9.31 -100.37 -53.27
C VAL A 452 -7.97 -99.69 -53.48
N SER A 453 -7.08 -100.42 -54.13
CA SER A 453 -5.85 -99.95 -54.74
C SER A 453 -6.16 -99.07 -55.95
N ASN A 454 -5.42 -97.97 -56.13
CA ASN A 454 -5.04 -97.58 -57.48
C ASN A 454 -3.60 -97.12 -57.55
N THR A 455 -2.92 -97.72 -58.51
CA THR A 455 -1.51 -97.62 -58.90
C THR A 455 -1.40 -96.74 -60.13
N GLY A 456 -0.46 -95.81 -60.15
CA GLY A 456 -0.13 -94.98 -61.31
C GLY A 456 1.32 -94.50 -61.29
N THR A 457 2.23 -95.47 -61.54
CA THR A 457 3.62 -95.45 -62.07
C THR A 457 4.55 -94.22 -61.95
N PRO A 458 5.84 -94.44 -61.59
CA PRO A 458 6.95 -93.50 -61.79
C PRO A 458 7.65 -93.66 -63.16
N ASN A 459 8.54 -92.68 -63.47
CA ASN A 459 9.60 -92.59 -64.51
C ASN A 459 9.33 -91.45 -65.52
N GLU A 460 10.25 -90.53 -65.86
CA GLU A 460 11.70 -90.31 -65.65
C GLU A 460 11.96 -88.82 -65.38
#